data_AF-A0AAD9P093-F1
#
_entry.id   AF-A0AAD9P093-F1
#
_cell.length_a   1.000
_cell.length_b   1.000
_cell.length_c   1.000
_cell.angle_alpha   90.00
_cell.angle_beta   90.00
_cell.angle_gamma   90.00
#
_symmetry.space_group_name_H-M   'P 1'
#
loop_
_entity.id
_entity.type
_entity.pdbx_description
1 polymer ?
#
loop_
_entity_poly.entity_id
_entity_poly.type
_entity_poly.pdbx_seq_one_letter_code
_entity_poly.pdbx_strand_id
1 'polypeptide(L)'
;MKTCFQRHLMEKCGCYSTQFPVGRNSTAYAGINVHALRPCEDDTQEGIAEYLSCAEEMKMLYQTDQIRCSDECPHTCSEVHYDYSISQSAWPSIIKQNAVLNELYWRSAYLWSTLDLLNGIEQSEFISNNVLVVEVYFETFQYEELRTEPSYQMTDLLSDIGGQGGLWLGISVVAMCELIELLIDFIVLMLMRLQMARKTRVGSPVLPLQLRQ
;
A
#
# COMPACT_ATOMS: atom_id res chain seq x y z
N MET A 1 10.11 2.00 -4.05
CA MET A 1 11.56 2.28 -4.20
C MET A 1 12.27 1.44 -5.26
N LYS A 2 12.47 0.11 -5.09
CA LYS A 2 13.26 -0.73 -6.03
C LYS A 2 12.78 -0.66 -7.49
N THR A 3 11.47 -0.60 -7.71
CA THR A 3 10.86 -0.45 -9.03
C THR A 3 11.18 0.88 -9.69
N CYS A 4 11.22 1.99 -8.92
CA CYS A 4 11.61 3.32 -9.40
C CYS A 4 13.08 3.35 -9.82
N PHE A 5 13.97 2.75 -9.03
CA PHE A 5 15.37 2.58 -9.39
C PHE A 5 15.53 1.80 -10.69
N GLN A 6 14.90 0.62 -10.79
CA GLN A 6 14.97 -0.22 -11.98
C GLN A 6 14.43 0.51 -13.22
N ARG A 7 13.35 1.30 -13.09
CA ARG A 7 12.79 2.09 -14.18
C ARG A 7 13.79 3.14 -14.68
N HIS A 8 14.40 3.92 -13.78
CA HIS A 8 15.39 4.92 -14.15
C HIS A 8 16.66 4.30 -14.76
N LEU A 9 17.06 3.12 -14.25
CA LEU A 9 18.16 2.33 -14.81
C LEU A 9 17.87 1.93 -16.27
N MET A 10 16.66 1.45 -16.55
CA MET A 10 16.22 1.09 -17.91
C MET A 10 16.13 2.30 -18.85
N GLU A 11 15.64 3.44 -18.36
CA GLU A 11 15.47 4.66 -19.18
C GLU A 11 16.80 5.35 -19.50
N LYS A 12 17.72 5.44 -18.53
CA LYS A 12 19.00 6.14 -18.72
C LYS A 12 20.10 5.25 -19.27
N CYS A 13 20.22 4.02 -18.77
CA CYS A 13 21.31 3.12 -19.14
C CYS A 13 20.90 2.10 -20.21
N GLY A 14 19.61 1.90 -20.50
CA GLY A 14 19.18 0.94 -21.52
C GLY A 14 19.50 -0.53 -21.17
N CYS A 15 19.65 -0.82 -19.88
CA CYS A 15 19.85 -2.17 -19.35
C CYS A 15 19.04 -2.35 -18.06
N TYR A 16 18.90 -3.59 -17.58
CA TYR A 16 18.19 -3.89 -16.34
C TYR A 16 19.03 -4.71 -15.36
N SER A 17 18.81 -4.54 -14.06
CA SER A 17 19.44 -5.38 -13.04
C SER A 17 18.73 -6.71 -12.90
N THR A 18 19.49 -7.80 -12.82
CA THR A 18 19.01 -9.17 -12.57
C THR A 18 18.50 -9.39 -11.15
N GLN A 19 18.86 -8.51 -10.22
CA GLN A 19 18.47 -8.58 -8.81
C GLN A 19 16.99 -8.23 -8.59
N PHE A 20 16.35 -7.60 -9.58
CA PHE A 20 14.95 -7.21 -9.51
C PHE A 20 14.13 -7.90 -10.60
N PRO A 21 12.93 -8.39 -10.27
CA PRO A 21 12.10 -9.10 -11.23
C PRO A 21 11.63 -8.16 -12.34
N VAL A 22 11.70 -8.65 -13.57
CA VAL A 22 11.30 -7.94 -14.77
C VAL A 22 10.09 -8.66 -15.37
N GLY A 23 8.89 -8.20 -15.02
CA GLY A 23 7.64 -8.84 -15.44
C GLY A 23 7.23 -8.46 -16.87
N ARG A 24 6.91 -9.44 -17.72
CA ARG A 24 6.49 -9.24 -19.13
C ARG A 24 5.26 -8.33 -19.33
N ASN A 25 4.38 -8.27 -18.33
CA ASN A 25 3.14 -7.47 -18.35
C ASN A 25 3.00 -6.59 -17.10
N SER A 26 4.12 -6.14 -16.53
CA SER A 26 4.06 -5.25 -15.38
C SER A 26 3.71 -3.83 -15.83
N THR A 27 2.65 -3.27 -15.26
CA THR A 27 2.33 -1.83 -15.42
C THR A 27 3.43 -0.93 -14.87
N ALA A 28 4.30 -1.45 -14.01
CA ALA A 28 5.42 -0.71 -13.43
C ALA A 28 6.42 -0.19 -14.48
N TYR A 29 6.50 -0.82 -15.66
CA TYR A 29 7.39 -0.43 -16.76
C TYR A 29 6.62 -0.04 -18.02
N ALA A 30 5.38 0.42 -17.87
CA ALA A 30 4.56 0.85 -19.00
C ALA A 30 5.30 1.92 -19.82
N GLY A 31 5.41 1.70 -21.14
CA GLY A 31 6.13 2.58 -22.07
C GLY A 31 7.59 2.17 -22.35
N ILE A 32 8.13 1.19 -21.63
CA ILE A 32 9.48 0.66 -21.87
C ILE A 32 9.37 -0.70 -22.55
N ASN A 33 10.05 -0.88 -23.69
CA ASN A 33 10.13 -2.18 -24.35
C ASN A 33 11.19 -3.05 -23.64
N VAL A 34 10.76 -3.70 -22.57
CA VAL A 34 11.58 -4.57 -21.73
C VAL A 34 12.25 -5.71 -22.51
N HIS A 35 11.61 -6.21 -23.57
CA HIS A 35 12.16 -7.29 -24.42
C HIS A 35 13.36 -6.85 -25.26
N ALA A 36 13.52 -5.55 -25.50
CA ALA A 36 14.67 -4.99 -26.20
C ALA A 36 15.84 -4.69 -25.27
N LEU A 37 15.64 -4.78 -23.94
CA LEU A 37 16.67 -4.50 -22.94
C LEU A 37 17.40 -5.78 -22.55
N ARG A 38 18.66 -5.62 -22.15
CA ARG A 38 19.56 -6.69 -21.70
C ARG A 38 19.96 -6.50 -20.23
N PRO A 39 20.43 -7.56 -19.56
CA PRO A 39 21.06 -7.42 -18.25
C PRO A 39 22.26 -6.47 -18.29
N CYS A 40 22.47 -5.67 -17.24
CA CYS A 40 23.65 -4.80 -17.13
C CYS A 40 24.95 -5.57 -16.81
N GLU A 41 24.85 -6.82 -16.30
CA GLU A 41 25.98 -7.67 -15.87
C GLU A 41 26.32 -8.78 -16.88
N ASP A 42 25.96 -8.62 -18.16
CA ASP A 42 26.22 -9.64 -19.18
C ASP A 42 27.64 -9.54 -19.77
N ASP A 43 28.49 -10.54 -19.49
CA ASP A 43 29.90 -10.61 -19.92
C ASP A 43 30.12 -10.85 -21.43
N THR A 44 29.06 -11.07 -22.21
CA THR A 44 29.18 -11.61 -23.58
C THR A 44 29.25 -10.57 -24.72
N GLN A 45 29.31 -9.25 -24.46
CA GLN A 45 29.20 -8.22 -25.51
C GLN A 45 30.19 -7.05 -25.48
N GLU A 46 30.39 -6.43 -26.64
CA GLU A 46 31.07 -5.13 -26.76
C GLU A 46 30.23 -4.03 -26.09
N GLY A 47 30.90 -3.16 -25.32
CA GLY A 47 30.27 -2.01 -24.63
C GLY A 47 29.87 -2.24 -23.17
N ILE A 48 30.17 -3.40 -22.57
CA ILE A 48 29.87 -3.70 -21.15
C ILE A 48 30.35 -2.61 -20.20
N ALA A 49 31.56 -2.07 -20.44
CA ALA A 49 32.13 -1.03 -19.60
C ALA A 49 31.23 0.23 -19.52
N GLU A 50 30.52 0.57 -20.61
CA GLU A 50 29.63 1.72 -20.65
C GLU A 50 28.36 1.48 -19.82
N TYR A 51 27.70 0.32 -20.00
CA TYR A 51 26.51 -0.05 -19.22
C TYR A 51 26.81 -0.24 -17.74
N LEU A 52 27.95 -0.87 -17.42
CA LEU A 52 28.38 -1.09 -16.05
C LEU A 52 28.67 0.25 -15.35
N SER A 53 29.40 1.15 -16.01
CA SER A 53 29.69 2.48 -15.45
C SER A 53 28.42 3.30 -15.20
N CYS A 54 27.45 3.26 -16.13
CA CYS A 54 26.15 3.92 -15.95
C CYS A 54 25.34 3.29 -14.81
N ALA A 55 25.33 1.96 -14.69
CA ALA A 55 24.61 1.26 -13.62
C ALA A 55 25.19 1.58 -12.22
N GLU A 56 26.51 1.69 -12.11
CA GLU A 56 27.19 2.11 -10.89
C GLU A 56 26.88 3.56 -10.52
N GLU A 57 26.91 4.49 -11.49
CA GLU A 57 26.53 5.88 -11.28
C GLU A 57 25.07 5.99 -10.80
N MET A 58 24.14 5.29 -11.48
CA MET A 58 22.73 5.25 -11.09
C MET A 58 22.53 4.71 -9.68
N LYS A 59 23.32 3.71 -9.28
CA LYS A 59 23.31 3.16 -7.91
C LYS A 59 23.76 4.20 -6.88
N MET A 60 24.79 5.00 -7.18
CA MET A 60 25.22 6.10 -6.31
C MET A 60 24.14 7.19 -6.20
N LEU A 61 23.50 7.55 -7.31
CA LEU A 61 22.41 8.52 -7.35
C LEU A 61 21.18 8.04 -6.57
N TYR A 62 20.89 6.74 -6.60
CA TYR A 62 19.83 6.13 -5.80
C TYR A 62 20.15 6.17 -4.31
N GLN A 63 21.39 5.84 -3.91
CA GLN A 63 21.81 5.87 -2.51
C GLN A 63 21.84 7.29 -1.92
N THR A 64 22.09 8.31 -2.75
CA THR A 64 22.09 9.72 -2.34
C THR A 64 20.73 10.41 -2.52
N ASP A 65 19.68 9.64 -2.86
CA ASP A 65 18.31 10.08 -3.14
C ASP A 65 18.19 11.22 -4.17
N GLN A 66 19.15 11.33 -5.09
CA GLN A 66 19.10 12.33 -6.16
C GLN A 66 18.09 11.96 -7.26
N ILE A 67 17.69 10.69 -7.33
CA ILE A 67 16.65 10.19 -8.25
C ILE A 67 15.23 10.45 -7.66
N ARG A 68 15.12 10.95 -6.42
CA ARG A 68 13.85 11.33 -5.77
C ARG A 68 12.78 10.23 -5.78
N CYS A 69 13.20 8.96 -5.73
CA CYS A 69 12.28 7.83 -5.67
C CYS A 69 11.45 7.80 -4.38
N SER A 70 11.91 8.51 -3.34
CA SER A 70 11.19 8.73 -2.08
C SER A 70 9.93 9.58 -2.26
N ASP A 71 9.97 10.58 -3.15
CA ASP A 71 8.84 11.49 -3.39
C ASP A 71 7.70 10.82 -4.19
N GLU A 72 8.05 9.90 -5.09
CA GLU A 72 7.08 9.18 -5.93
C GLU A 72 6.41 7.99 -5.22
N CYS A 73 6.99 7.54 -4.10
CA CYS A 73 6.60 6.30 -3.43
C CYS A 73 6.07 6.60 -2.03
N PRO A 74 4.75 6.88 -1.86
CA PRO A 74 4.19 7.05 -0.54
C PRO A 74 4.35 5.77 0.30
N HIS A 75 4.47 5.95 1.62
CA HIS A 75 4.49 4.83 2.55
C HIS A 75 3.19 4.04 2.48
N THR A 76 3.28 2.72 2.65
CA THR A 76 2.09 1.86 2.70
C THR A 76 1.29 2.15 3.96
N CYS A 77 -0.04 2.15 3.86
CA CYS A 77 -0.92 2.31 5.01
C CYS A 77 -1.12 1.00 5.80
N SER A 78 -0.82 -0.14 5.18
CA SER A 78 -0.92 -1.45 5.81
C SER A 78 0.39 -2.18 5.60
N GLU A 79 1.00 -2.57 6.70
CA GLU A 79 2.24 -3.32 6.75
C GLU A 79 2.13 -4.41 7.82
N VAL A 80 2.73 -5.57 7.53
CA VAL A 80 2.85 -6.67 8.48
C VAL A 80 4.33 -6.86 8.74
N HIS A 81 4.73 -6.64 9.98
CA HIS A 81 6.11 -6.82 10.44
C HIS A 81 6.22 -8.12 11.26
N TYR A 82 7.26 -8.91 11.00
CA TYR A 82 7.56 -10.13 11.75
C TYR A 82 8.88 -9.94 12.50
N ASP A 83 8.80 -9.80 13.82
CA ASP A 83 9.98 -9.89 14.67
C ASP A 83 10.41 -11.35 14.80
N TYR A 84 11.71 -11.61 14.64
CA TYR A 84 12.28 -12.95 14.69
C TYR A 84 13.47 -13.00 15.63
N SER A 85 13.60 -14.11 16.35
CA SER A 85 14.77 -14.45 17.15
C SER A 85 15.37 -15.75 16.62
N ILE A 86 16.71 -15.82 16.55
CA ILE A 86 17.41 -16.97 15.99
C ILE A 86 18.03 -17.77 17.14
N SER A 87 17.70 -19.06 17.22
CA SER A 87 18.41 -20.03 18.05
C SER A 87 19.03 -21.10 17.16
N GLN A 88 20.26 -21.52 17.47
CA GLN A 88 21.02 -22.48 16.66
C GLN A 88 21.56 -23.59 17.56
N SER A 89 21.55 -24.81 17.05
CA SER A 89 22.13 -25.97 17.73
C SER A 89 22.72 -26.93 16.71
N ALA A 90 23.71 -27.73 17.13
CA ALA A 90 24.31 -28.73 16.26
C ALA A 90 23.28 -29.83 15.93
N TRP A 91 23.07 -30.06 14.64
CA TRP A 91 22.18 -31.09 14.12
C TRP A 91 22.92 -31.88 13.01
N PRO A 92 22.75 -33.21 12.93
CA PRO A 92 22.03 -34.08 13.85
C PRO A 92 22.85 -34.41 15.11
N SER A 93 22.19 -34.93 16.15
CA SER A 93 22.93 -35.49 17.29
C SER A 93 23.66 -36.77 16.89
N ILE A 94 24.85 -36.99 17.46
CA ILE A 94 25.72 -38.15 17.15
C ILE A 94 24.96 -39.47 17.23
N ILE A 95 24.10 -39.63 18.23
CA ILE A 95 23.31 -40.86 18.44
C ILE A 95 22.26 -41.09 17.36
N LYS A 96 21.66 -40.01 16.82
CA LYS A 96 20.61 -40.11 15.79
C LYS A 96 21.15 -40.07 14.37
N GLN A 97 22.45 -39.88 14.19
CA GLN A 97 23.05 -39.64 12.88
C GLN A 97 22.77 -40.76 11.88
N ASN A 98 22.90 -42.03 12.28
CA ASN A 98 22.62 -43.17 11.37
C ASN A 98 21.15 -43.29 11.00
N ALA A 99 20.24 -43.00 11.93
CA ALA A 99 18.81 -43.02 11.66
C ALA A 99 18.43 -41.89 10.67
N VAL A 100 18.97 -40.69 10.90
CA VAL A 100 18.81 -39.54 10.01
C VAL A 100 19.39 -39.82 8.64
N LEU A 101 20.58 -40.43 8.57
CA LEU A 101 21.23 -40.80 7.31
C LEU A 101 20.33 -41.73 6.48
N ASN A 102 19.76 -42.77 7.09
CA ASN A 102 18.85 -43.69 6.40
C ASN A 102 17.56 -43.00 5.91
N GLU A 103 17.00 -42.08 6.69
CA GLU A 103 15.82 -41.31 6.29
C GLU A 103 16.12 -40.33 5.14
N LEU A 104 17.27 -39.65 5.21
CA LEU A 104 17.70 -38.69 4.20
C LEU A 104 18.14 -39.38 2.89
N TYR A 105 18.67 -40.59 2.98
CA TYR A 105 19.10 -41.40 1.85
C TYR A 105 17.99 -41.53 0.79
N TRP A 106 16.75 -41.81 1.21
CA TRP A 106 15.63 -41.99 0.27
C TRP A 106 14.91 -40.69 -0.12
N ARG A 107 15.25 -39.54 0.50
CA ARG A 107 14.54 -38.27 0.31
C ARG A 107 14.98 -37.50 -0.93
N SER A 108 16.21 -37.69 -1.40
CA SER A 108 16.70 -36.95 -2.56
C SER A 108 17.69 -37.75 -3.40
N ALA A 109 17.50 -37.70 -4.72
CA ALA A 109 18.29 -38.49 -5.66
C ALA A 109 19.78 -38.12 -5.64
N TYR A 110 20.04 -36.84 -5.42
CA TYR A 110 21.40 -36.29 -5.33
C TYR A 110 22.12 -36.81 -4.09
N LEU A 111 21.49 -36.76 -2.92
CA LEU A 111 22.14 -37.06 -1.65
C LEU A 111 22.53 -38.54 -1.53
N TRP A 112 21.72 -39.49 -2.01
CA TRP A 112 22.13 -40.90 -2.01
C TRP A 112 23.30 -41.16 -2.95
N SER A 113 23.29 -40.56 -4.15
CA SER A 113 24.39 -40.72 -5.11
C SER A 113 25.73 -40.19 -4.59
N THR A 114 25.70 -39.13 -3.77
CA THR A 114 26.89 -38.60 -3.12
C THR A 114 27.31 -39.44 -1.90
N LEU A 115 26.37 -39.96 -1.12
CA LEU A 115 26.68 -40.75 0.07
C LEU A 115 27.22 -42.14 -0.26
N ASP A 116 26.78 -42.78 -1.36
CA ASP A 116 27.29 -44.08 -1.82
C ASP A 116 28.77 -44.05 -2.22
N LEU A 117 29.31 -42.87 -2.54
CA LEU A 117 30.73 -42.66 -2.88
C LEU A 117 31.61 -42.42 -1.65
N LEU A 118 31.01 -42.23 -0.46
CA LEU A 118 31.71 -41.87 0.76
C LEU A 118 31.76 -43.04 1.74
N ASN A 119 32.85 -43.12 2.51
CA ASN A 119 32.95 -44.08 3.61
C ASN A 119 32.11 -43.62 4.82
N GLY A 120 31.76 -44.52 5.73
CA GLY A 120 30.86 -44.20 6.86
C GLY A 120 31.29 -43.02 7.75
N ILE A 121 32.60 -42.76 7.87
CA ILE A 121 33.13 -41.60 8.60
C ILE A 121 32.90 -40.31 7.79
N GLU A 122 33.18 -40.33 6.49
CA GLU A 122 33.01 -39.18 5.60
C GLU A 122 31.53 -38.85 5.37
N GLN A 123 30.65 -39.85 5.37
CA GLN A 123 29.20 -39.64 5.32
C GLN A 123 28.70 -38.82 6.52
N SER A 124 29.24 -39.12 7.71
CA SER A 124 28.83 -38.44 8.95
C SER A 124 29.28 -36.97 8.95
N GLU A 125 30.50 -36.69 8.50
CA GLU A 125 31.04 -35.33 8.32
C GLU A 125 30.32 -34.57 7.21
N PHE A 126 30.02 -35.23 6.09
CA PHE A 126 29.28 -34.63 4.98
C PHE A 126 27.90 -34.15 5.42
N ILE A 127 27.16 -34.97 6.17
CA ILE A 127 25.83 -34.58 6.68
C ILE A 127 25.95 -33.40 7.64
N SER A 128 26.92 -33.43 8.57
CA SER A 128 27.09 -32.35 9.55
C SER A 128 27.46 -31.00 8.93
N ASN A 129 28.15 -30.99 7.78
CA ASN A 129 28.64 -29.77 7.15
C ASN A 129 27.75 -29.25 6.01
N ASN A 130 26.91 -30.11 5.41
CA ASN A 130 26.12 -29.76 4.23
C ASN A 130 24.61 -29.79 4.47
N VAL A 131 24.13 -30.38 5.58
CA VAL A 131 22.70 -30.45 5.87
C VAL A 131 22.35 -29.46 6.96
N LEU A 132 21.37 -28.59 6.66
CA LEU A 132 20.80 -27.63 7.59
C LEU A 132 19.31 -27.92 7.78
N VAL A 133 18.88 -27.93 9.03
CA VAL A 133 17.46 -27.96 9.39
C VAL A 133 17.05 -26.58 9.86
N VAL A 134 16.01 -26.01 9.23
CA VAL A 134 15.44 -24.72 9.61
C VAL A 134 14.01 -24.96 10.07
N GLU A 135 13.75 -24.65 11.34
CA GLU A 135 12.41 -24.71 11.92
C GLU A 135 11.90 -23.29 12.15
N VAL A 136 10.81 -22.94 11.46
CA VAL A 136 10.15 -21.62 11.60
C VAL A 136 8.84 -21.82 12.34
N TYR A 137 8.72 -21.20 13.50
CA TYR A 137 7.52 -21.27 14.33
C TYR A 137 7.26 -19.92 15.02
N PHE A 138 6.01 -19.69 15.42
CA PHE A 138 5.64 -18.53 16.22
C PHE A 138 5.91 -18.80 17.70
N GLU A 139 6.59 -17.88 18.38
CA GLU A 139 6.86 -17.99 19.82
C GLU A 139 5.56 -18.02 20.63
N THR A 140 4.58 -17.21 20.23
CA THR A 140 3.23 -17.20 20.81
C THR A 140 2.18 -17.06 19.72
N PHE A 141 0.92 -17.43 20.02
CA PHE A 141 -0.20 -17.29 19.08
C PHE A 141 -0.81 -15.86 19.08
N GLN A 142 -0.29 -14.95 19.89
CA GLN A 142 -0.79 -13.58 19.97
C GLN A 142 -0.11 -12.72 18.91
N TYR A 143 -0.85 -11.80 18.31
CA TYR A 143 -0.33 -10.79 17.38
C TYR A 143 -0.63 -9.39 17.91
N GLU A 144 0.26 -8.45 17.62
CA GLU A 144 0.06 -7.04 17.94
C GLU A 144 -0.48 -6.32 16.69
N GLU A 145 -1.56 -5.56 16.86
CA GLU A 145 -2.15 -4.74 15.80
C GLU A 145 -2.06 -3.26 16.18
N LEU A 146 -1.29 -2.50 15.41
CA LEU A 146 -1.17 -1.06 15.56
C LEU A 146 -2.03 -0.38 14.49
N ARG A 147 -3.11 0.26 14.93
CA ARG A 147 -4.04 0.98 14.05
C ARG A 147 -4.12 2.45 14.44
N THR A 148 -3.88 3.34 13.48
CA THR A 148 -4.09 4.77 13.66
C THR A 148 -5.50 5.16 13.26
N GLU A 149 -6.24 5.74 14.20
CA GLU A 149 -7.59 6.27 13.98
C GLU A 149 -7.58 7.80 14.07
N PRO A 150 -8.48 8.51 13.36
CA PRO A 150 -8.55 9.96 13.44
C PRO A 150 -8.85 10.39 14.87
N SER A 151 -8.16 11.42 15.37
CA SER A 151 -8.36 11.96 16.72
C SER A 151 -9.72 12.61 16.94
N TYR A 152 -10.45 12.87 15.84
CA TYR A 152 -11.75 13.50 15.89
C TYR A 152 -12.66 12.91 14.82
N GLN A 153 -13.75 12.29 15.26
CA GLN A 153 -14.76 11.72 14.40
C GLN A 153 -15.94 12.69 14.22
N MET A 154 -16.78 12.42 13.22
CA MET A 154 -17.99 13.22 13.00
C MET A 154 -18.95 13.15 14.20
N THR A 155 -18.93 12.05 14.94
CA THR A 155 -19.68 11.89 16.19
C THR A 155 -19.20 12.86 17.26
N ASP A 156 -17.89 13.07 17.36
CA ASP A 156 -17.29 13.99 18.33
C ASP A 156 -17.63 15.44 17.96
N LEU A 157 -17.59 15.78 16.67
CA LEU A 157 -18.04 17.08 16.16
C LEU A 157 -19.48 17.41 16.55
N LEU A 158 -20.40 16.47 16.31
CA LEU A 158 -21.80 16.66 16.63
C LEU A 158 -22.03 16.71 18.14
N SER A 159 -21.26 15.93 18.91
CA SER A 159 -21.30 15.96 20.37
C SER A 159 -20.86 17.32 20.92
N ASP A 160 -19.80 17.92 20.38
CA ASP A 160 -19.31 19.21 20.85
C ASP A 160 -20.24 20.37 20.46
N ILE A 161 -20.76 20.38 19.23
CA ILE A 161 -21.74 21.37 18.78
C ILE A 161 -23.03 21.27 19.60
N GLY A 162 -23.55 20.06 19.80
CA GLY A 162 -24.75 19.82 20.59
C GLY A 162 -24.55 20.11 22.07
N GLY A 163 -23.39 19.77 22.63
CA GLY A 163 -23.05 19.99 24.03
C GLY A 163 -22.90 21.47 24.36
N GLN A 164 -22.07 22.20 23.60
CA GLN A 164 -21.88 23.63 23.82
C GLN A 164 -23.12 24.43 23.41
N GLY A 165 -23.74 24.11 22.28
CA GLY A 165 -24.98 24.75 21.82
C GLY A 165 -26.14 24.52 22.78
N GLY A 166 -26.27 23.31 23.33
CA GLY A 166 -27.28 22.96 24.33
C GLY A 166 -27.06 23.65 25.66
N LEU A 167 -25.81 23.77 26.12
CA LEU A 167 -25.49 24.40 27.40
C LEU A 167 -25.71 25.92 27.40
N TRP A 168 -25.24 26.61 26.36
CA TRP A 168 -25.26 28.08 26.32
C TRP A 168 -26.54 28.66 25.73
N LEU A 169 -27.07 28.03 24.68
CA LEU A 169 -28.21 28.55 23.91
C LEU A 169 -29.49 27.73 24.13
N GLY A 170 -29.42 26.60 24.85
CA GLY A 170 -30.54 25.68 24.95
C GLY A 170 -30.89 25.00 23.62
N ILE A 171 -29.95 24.95 22.67
CA ILE A 171 -30.18 24.31 21.37
C ILE A 171 -30.40 22.82 21.60
N SER A 172 -31.53 22.33 21.10
CA SER A 172 -31.89 20.91 21.08
C SER A 172 -32.38 20.54 19.68
N VAL A 173 -32.45 19.24 19.40
CA VAL A 173 -33.00 18.74 18.11
C VAL A 173 -34.43 19.26 17.89
N VAL A 174 -35.24 19.31 18.95
CA VAL A 174 -36.61 19.82 18.89
C VAL A 174 -36.62 21.32 18.54
N ALA A 175 -35.76 22.12 19.18
CA ALA A 175 -35.65 23.54 18.88
C ALA A 175 -35.16 23.81 17.44
N MET A 176 -34.30 22.94 16.89
CA MET A 176 -33.90 22.99 15.49
C MET A 176 -35.06 22.68 14.54
N CYS A 177 -35.87 21.66 14.84
CA CYS A 177 -37.07 21.35 14.05
C CYS A 177 -38.06 22.52 14.05
N GLU A 178 -38.31 23.12 15.21
CA GLU A 178 -39.19 24.29 15.35
C GLU A 178 -38.66 25.49 14.54
N LEU A 179 -37.34 25.74 14.57
CA LEU A 179 -36.73 26.80 13.76
C LEU A 179 -36.91 26.55 12.26
N ILE A 180 -36.81 25.29 11.81
CA ILE A 180 -37.00 24.92 10.40
C ILE A 180 -38.46 25.14 9.98
N GLU A 181 -39.43 24.69 10.79
CA GLU A 181 -40.85 24.93 10.53
C GLU A 181 -41.16 26.42 10.44
N LEU A 182 -40.65 27.21 11.39
CA LEU A 182 -40.82 28.66 11.40
C LEU A 182 -40.22 29.33 10.15
N LEU A 183 -39.04 28.88 9.70
CA LEU A 183 -38.42 29.40 8.47
C LEU A 183 -39.24 29.06 7.23
N ILE A 184 -39.78 27.84 7.13
CA ILE A 184 -40.65 27.43 6.03
C ILE A 184 -41.91 28.29 5.99
N ASP A 185 -42.59 28.44 7.13
CA ASP A 185 -43.80 29.26 7.25
C ASP A 185 -43.50 30.72 6.89
N PHE A 186 -42.38 31.26 7.36
CA PHE A 186 -41.96 32.61 7.04
C PHE A 186 -41.71 32.79 5.53
N ILE A 187 -41.04 31.83 4.87
CA ILE A 187 -40.80 31.86 3.43
C ILE A 187 -42.12 31.78 2.67
N VAL A 188 -43.03 30.87 3.03
CA VAL A 188 -44.34 30.72 2.40
C VAL A 188 -45.15 32.01 2.53
N LEU A 189 -45.22 32.60 3.71
CA LEU A 189 -45.90 33.87 3.95
C LEU A 189 -45.26 35.01 3.17
N MET A 190 -43.92 35.06 3.08
CA MET A 190 -43.23 36.08 2.30
C MET A 190 -43.55 35.94 0.80
N LEU A 191 -43.51 34.71 0.26
CA LEU A 191 -43.88 34.42 -1.12
C LEU A 191 -45.35 34.76 -1.40
N MET A 192 -46.27 34.42 -0.50
CA MET A 192 -47.69 34.78 -0.61
C MET A 192 -47.88 36.30 -0.63
N ARG A 193 -47.20 37.04 0.25
CA ARG A 193 -47.25 38.52 0.24
C ARG A 193 -46.70 39.12 -1.05
N LEU A 194 -45.59 38.59 -1.56
CA LEU A 194 -45.03 39.00 -2.85
C LEU A 194 -46.00 38.73 -4.01
N GLN A 195 -46.72 37.59 -3.98
CA GLN A 195 -47.75 37.27 -4.97
C GLN A 195 -48.99 38.15 -4.84
N MET A 196 -49.45 38.47 -3.62
CA MET A 196 -50.59 39.38 -3.41
C MET A 196 -50.28 40.81 -3.86
N ALA A 197 -49.09 41.34 -3.56
CA ALA A 197 -48.62 42.65 -4.04
C ALA A 197 -48.48 42.71 -5.57
N ARG A 198 -48.29 41.56 -6.22
CA ARG A 198 -48.31 41.41 -7.67
C ARG A 198 -49.75 41.34 -8.23
N LYS A 199 -50.71 40.78 -7.48
CA LYS A 199 -52.14 40.65 -7.88
C LYS A 199 -52.91 41.97 -7.77
N THR A 200 -52.62 42.82 -6.77
CA THR A 200 -53.22 44.16 -6.64
C THR A 200 -52.78 45.13 -7.74
N ARG A 201 -51.66 44.89 -8.44
CA ARG A 201 -51.26 45.67 -9.62
C ARG A 201 -52.00 45.32 -10.92
N VAL A 202 -52.72 44.19 -10.97
CA VAL A 202 -53.39 43.70 -12.21
C VAL A 202 -54.92 43.82 -12.13
N GLY A 203 -55.50 44.07 -10.95
CA GLY A 203 -56.94 44.26 -10.76
C GLY A 203 -57.33 45.72 -10.50
N SER A 204 -57.46 46.54 -11.55
CA SER A 204 -58.28 47.76 -11.51
C SER A 204 -59.41 47.61 -12.52
N PRO A 205 -60.70 47.71 -12.11
CA PRO A 205 -61.84 47.61 -13.02
C PRO A 205 -62.05 48.95 -13.73
N VAL A 206 -62.17 48.93 -15.07
CA VAL A 206 -62.59 50.10 -15.86
C VAL A 206 -63.98 49.83 -16.41
N LEU A 207 -64.98 50.61 -15.97
CA LEU A 207 -66.24 50.86 -16.69
C LEU A 207 -67.02 52.02 -16.02
N PRO A 208 -67.95 52.73 -16.71
CA PRO A 208 -67.97 53.26 -18.08
C PRO A 208 -68.15 54.80 -18.09
N LEU A 209 -67.89 55.46 -19.23
CA LEU A 209 -68.59 56.69 -19.60
C LEU A 209 -69.05 56.60 -21.06
N GLN A 210 -70.36 56.39 -21.23
CA GLN A 210 -71.08 56.50 -22.49
C GLN A 210 -71.20 57.98 -22.87
N LEU A 211 -70.78 58.33 -24.09
CA LEU A 211 -71.13 59.55 -24.79
C LEU A 211 -71.41 59.16 -26.25
N ARG A 212 -72.68 59.11 -26.62
CA ARG A 212 -73.13 59.08 -28.01
C ARG A 212 -74.15 60.21 -28.18
N GLN A 213 -73.86 61.05 -29.17
CA GLN A 213 -74.72 62.11 -29.71
C GLN A 213 -76.07 61.56 -30.15
#